data_AF-A0A949RR25-F1
#
_entry.id   AF-A0A949RR25-F1
#
_cell.length_a   1.000
_cell.length_b   1.000
_cell.length_c   1.000
_cell.angle_alpha   90.00
_cell.angle_beta   90.00
_cell.angle_gamma   90.00
#
_symmetry.space_group_name_H-M   'P 1'
#
loop_
_entity.id
_entity.type
_entity.pdbx_description
1 polymer ?
#
loop_
_entity_poly.entity_id
_entity_poly.type
_entity_poly.pdbx_seq_one_letter_code
_entity_poly.pdbx_strand_id
1 'polypeptide(L)'
;MLSRRRKRFRSTDGYYRFESARTREVIHGSGYGDFIRLRDEFGNVWRGEAEPQADDTVRYRLRDGNGRTISGICVGGDVVLRDERGNVWRGFID
;
A
#
# COMPACT_ATOMS: atom_id res chain seq x y z
N MET A 1 -17.42 -27.10 -6.25
CA MET A 1 -16.19 -26.34 -5.93
C MET A 1 -16.29 -24.96 -6.55
N LEU A 2 -16.51 -23.90 -5.76
CA LEU A 2 -16.41 -22.53 -6.27
C LEU A 2 -14.92 -22.20 -6.45
N SER A 3 -14.43 -22.16 -7.70
CA SER A 3 -13.11 -21.59 -7.95
C SER A 3 -13.23 -20.08 -7.74
N ARG A 4 -12.72 -19.57 -6.61
CA ARG A 4 -12.56 -18.13 -6.39
C ARG A 4 -11.52 -17.66 -7.39
N ARG A 5 -11.99 -17.17 -8.54
CA ARG A 5 -11.16 -16.61 -9.62
C ARG A 5 -10.26 -15.55 -8.98
N ARG A 6 -8.98 -15.87 -8.77
CA ARG A 6 -7.98 -14.88 -8.35
C ARG A 6 -8.00 -13.78 -9.40
N LYS A 7 -8.62 -12.64 -9.09
CA LYS A 7 -8.47 -11.41 -9.88
C LYS A 7 -6.96 -11.20 -9.93
N ARG A 8 -6.35 -11.33 -11.12
CA ARG A 8 -4.96 -10.91 -11.32
C ARG A 8 -4.91 -9.44 -10.91
N PHE A 9 -4.23 -9.17 -9.80
CA PHE A 9 -4.11 -7.83 -9.22
C PHE A 9 -3.15 -7.03 -10.09
N ARG A 10 -3.62 -6.63 -11.26
CA ARG A 10 -2.84 -5.84 -12.24
C ARG A 10 -3.18 -4.36 -12.21
N SER A 11 -4.12 -3.95 -11.37
CA SER A 11 -4.46 -2.55 -11.21
C SER A 11 -3.71 -1.99 -10.00
N THR A 12 -2.67 -1.22 -10.28
CA THR A 12 -2.07 -0.24 -9.36
C THR A 12 -2.88 1.08 -9.33
N ASP A 13 -3.96 1.13 -10.11
CA ASP A 13 -4.97 2.16 -10.00
C ASP A 13 -5.99 1.78 -8.94
N GLY A 14 -6.42 2.76 -8.16
CA GLY A 14 -7.50 2.56 -7.19
C GLY A 14 -7.36 3.43 -5.95
N TYR A 15 -8.25 3.17 -4.99
CA TYR A 15 -8.20 3.77 -3.67
C TYR A 15 -7.41 2.87 -2.72
N TYR A 16 -6.51 3.48 -1.97
CA TYR A 16 -5.63 2.83 -1.00
C TYR A 16 -6.01 3.25 0.40
N ARG A 17 -6.03 2.30 1.34
CA ARG A 17 -6.09 2.58 2.78
C ARG A 17 -5.18 1.64 3.55
N PHE A 18 -4.22 2.19 4.26
CA PHE A 18 -3.33 1.44 5.16
C PHE A 18 -3.51 1.92 6.60
N GLU A 19 -3.47 0.98 7.54
CA GLU A 19 -3.58 1.22 8.98
C GLU A 19 -2.42 0.53 9.70
N SER A 20 -1.73 1.27 10.56
CA SER A 20 -0.71 0.74 11.45
C SER A 20 -1.35 -0.12 12.54
N ALA A 21 -0.91 -1.37 12.65
CA ALA A 21 -1.42 -2.30 13.66
C ALA A 21 -1.08 -1.87 15.10
N ARG A 22 -0.01 -1.08 15.27
CA ARG A 22 0.48 -0.63 16.59
C ARG A 22 -0.07 0.75 16.96
N THR A 23 0.10 1.73 16.08
CA THR A 23 -0.20 3.14 16.37
C THR A 23 -1.62 3.54 15.98
N ARG A 24 -2.33 2.69 15.21
CA ARG A 24 -3.64 3.01 14.61
C ARG A 24 -3.63 4.19 13.65
N GLU A 25 -2.45 4.70 13.30
CA GLU A 25 -2.30 5.70 12.25
C GLU A 25 -2.88 5.14 10.95
N VAL A 26 -3.65 5.97 10.25
CA VAL A 26 -4.25 5.64 8.97
C VAL A 26 -3.69 6.57 7.91
N ILE A 27 -3.32 5.98 6.77
CA ILE A 27 -3.00 6.72 5.55
C ILE A 27 -3.89 6.21 4.43
N HIS A 28 -4.39 7.13 3.61
CA HIS A 28 -5.29 6.76 2.52
C HIS A 28 -5.24 7.75 1.37
N GLY A 29 -5.70 7.34 0.19
CA GLY A 29 -5.63 8.15 -1.01
C GLY A 29 -5.76 7.33 -2.27
N SER A 30 -5.22 7.82 -3.38
CA SER A 30 -5.35 7.18 -4.68
C SER A 30 -4.00 6.92 -5.34
N GLY A 31 -3.98 5.90 -6.20
CA GLY A 31 -2.88 5.64 -7.13
C GLY A 31 -3.37 5.71 -8.57
N TYR A 32 -2.46 6.08 -9.45
CA TYR A 32 -2.65 6.10 -10.90
C TYR A 32 -1.35 5.69 -11.60
N GLY A 33 -1.43 4.68 -12.45
CA GLY A 33 -0.28 3.94 -12.94
C GLY A 33 0.56 3.43 -11.78
N ASP A 34 1.86 3.65 -11.85
CA ASP A 34 2.77 3.22 -10.79
C ASP A 34 2.80 4.23 -9.63
N PHE A 35 2.19 5.40 -9.74
CA PHE A 35 2.31 6.48 -8.75
C PHE A 35 1.20 6.42 -7.70
N ILE A 36 1.59 6.56 -6.43
CA ILE A 36 0.67 6.59 -5.29
C ILE A 36 0.81 7.91 -4.53
N ARG A 37 -0.33 8.49 -4.15
CA ARG A 37 -0.38 9.64 -3.25
C ARG A 37 -1.42 9.43 -2.15
N LEU A 38 -0.93 9.30 -0.92
CA LEU A 38 -1.75 9.12 0.28
C LEU A 38 -1.61 10.31 1.22
N ARG A 39 -2.54 10.42 2.16
CA ARG A 39 -2.57 11.42 3.21
C ARG A 39 -2.92 10.76 4.54
N ASP A 40 -2.30 11.21 5.61
CA ASP A 40 -2.66 10.81 6.98
C ASP A 40 -3.64 11.79 7.63
N GLU A 41 -4.11 11.46 8.84
CA GLU A 41 -5.04 12.29 9.61
C GLU A 41 -4.47 13.67 9.99
N PHE A 42 -3.15 13.81 10.05
CA PHE A 42 -2.45 15.06 10.35
C PHE A 42 -2.16 15.90 9.11
N GLY A 43 -2.49 15.39 7.93
CA GLY A 43 -2.27 16.05 6.65
C GLY A 43 -0.88 15.85 6.05
N ASN A 44 -0.04 14.98 6.62
CA ASN A 44 1.19 14.59 5.96
C ASN A 44 0.86 13.81 4.68
N VAL A 45 1.55 14.15 3.61
CA VAL A 45 1.39 13.50 2.31
C VAL A 45 2.47 12.46 2.15
N TRP A 46 2.05 11.23 1.87
CA TRP A 46 2.90 10.11 1.54
C TRP A 46 2.87 9.92 0.02
N ARG A 47 4.04 9.80 -0.60
CA ARG A 47 4.18 9.60 -2.05
C ARG A 47 5.08 8.41 -2.32
N GLY A 48 4.85 7.76 -3.44
CA GLY A 48 5.75 6.73 -3.91
C GLY A 48 5.13 5.88 -5.00
N GLU A 49 5.50 4.61 -5.03
CA GLU A 49 5.24 3.75 -6.18
C GLU A 49 4.72 2.36 -5.81
N ALA A 50 3.88 1.82 -6.70
CA ALA A 50 3.52 0.41 -6.78
C ALA A 50 4.19 -0.20 -8.01
N GLU A 51 5.10 -1.14 -7.79
CA GLU A 51 5.86 -1.80 -8.85
C GLU A 51 5.39 -3.26 -8.98
N PRO A 52 4.60 -3.61 -10.01
CA PRO A 52 4.24 -4.99 -10.29
C PRO A 52 5.49 -5.85 -10.57
N GLN A 53 5.54 -7.02 -9.96
CA GLN A 53 6.61 -7.98 -10.14
C GLN A 53 6.16 -9.12 -11.08
N ALA A 54 7.13 -9.91 -11.57
CA ALA A 54 6.85 -11.02 -12.49
C ALA A 54 6.05 -12.17 -11.86
N ASP A 55 6.01 -12.26 -10.53
CA ASP A 55 5.38 -13.34 -9.74
C ASP A 55 3.95 -12.98 -9.25
N ASP A 56 3.27 -12.06 -9.94
CA ASP A 56 1.95 -11.52 -9.56
C ASP A 56 1.94 -10.83 -8.17
N THR A 57 3.11 -10.48 -7.62
CA THR A 57 3.21 -9.61 -6.45
C THR A 57 3.36 -8.14 -6.86
N VAL A 58 3.02 -7.22 -5.97
CA VAL A 58 3.26 -5.78 -6.18
C VAL A 58 4.12 -5.27 -5.03
N ARG A 59 5.24 -4.63 -5.33
CA ARG A 59 6.10 -3.99 -4.33
C ARG A 59 5.67 -2.54 -4.14
N TYR A 60 5.56 -2.11 -2.89
CA TYR A 60 5.22 -0.74 -2.53
C TYR A 60 6.39 -0.06 -1.86
N ARG A 61 6.60 1.20 -2.19
CA ARG A 61 7.52 2.08 -1.48
C ARG A 61 6.90 3.45 -1.37
N LEU A 62 6.70 3.93 -0.15
CA LEU A 62 6.09 5.22 0.14
C LEU A 62 6.96 6.01 1.12
N ARG A 63 7.00 7.33 0.94
CA ARG A 63 7.76 8.25 1.78
C ARG A 63 6.97 9.55 2.01
N ASP A 64 7.07 10.10 3.22
CA ASP A 64 6.49 11.41 3.54
C ASP A 64 7.51 12.56 3.44
N GLY A 65 7.05 13.79 3.66
CA GLY A 65 7.91 14.97 3.64
C GLY A 65 8.95 15.05 4.76
N ASN A 66 8.74 14.30 5.85
CA ASN A 66 9.67 14.21 6.99
C ASN A 66 10.69 13.08 6.81
N GLY A 67 10.62 12.35 5.71
CA GLY A 67 11.51 11.26 5.38
C GLY A 67 11.10 9.91 5.95
N ARG A 68 9.98 9.79 6.67
CA ARG A 68 9.44 8.51 7.13
C ARG A 68 9.10 7.66 5.92
N THR A 69 9.48 6.38 5.96
CA THR A 69 9.18 5.44 4.88
C THR A 69 8.33 4.28 5.37
N ILE A 70 7.48 3.78 4.46
CA ILE A 70 6.84 2.48 4.58
C ILE A 70 7.01 1.74 3.26
N SER A 71 7.28 0.43 3.33
CA SER A 71 7.45 -0.40 2.15
C SER A 71 7.01 -1.84 2.41
N GLY A 72 6.70 -2.58 1.35
CA GLY A 72 6.27 -3.96 1.49
C GLY A 72 5.72 -4.52 0.20
N ILE A 73 4.89 -5.56 0.31
CA ILE A 73 4.36 -6.29 -0.84
C ILE A 73 2.86 -6.54 -0.71
N CYS A 74 2.19 -6.71 -1.85
CA CYS A 74 0.87 -7.30 -1.95
C CYS A 74 0.99 -8.71 -2.53
N VAL A 75 0.32 -9.67 -1.89
CA VAL A 75 0.18 -11.04 -2.39
C VAL A 75 -1.29 -11.44 -2.30
N GLY A 76 -1.92 -11.73 -3.43
CA GLY A 76 -3.31 -12.21 -3.45
C GLY A 76 -4.37 -11.21 -2.98
N GLY A 77 -4.05 -9.91 -2.98
CA GLY A 77 -4.95 -8.81 -2.58
C GLY A 77 -4.73 -8.30 -1.15
N ASP A 78 -3.98 -9.03 -0.32
CA ASP A 78 -3.58 -8.57 1.01
C ASP A 78 -2.29 -7.77 0.92
N VAL A 79 -2.32 -6.51 1.39
CA VAL A 79 -1.14 -5.64 1.41
C VAL A 79 -0.56 -5.60 2.82
N VAL A 80 0.74 -5.88 2.93
CA VAL A 80 1.50 -5.79 4.19
C VAL A 80 2.73 -4.91 3.96
N LEU A 81 2.79 -3.80 4.70
CA LEU A 81 3.92 -2.87 4.70
C LEU A 81 4.57 -2.81 6.08
N ARG A 82 5.81 -2.33 6.12
CA ARG A 82 6.56 -2.04 7.34
C ARG A 82 7.20 -0.67 7.25
N ASP A 83 7.23 0.01 8.38
CA ASP A 83 8.00 1.24 8.55
C ASP A 83 9.42 0.94 9.09
N GLU A 84 10.25 1.98 9.15
CA GLU A 84 11.63 1.93 9.66
C GLU A 84 11.72 1.58 11.15
N ARG A 85 10.62 1.73 11.89
CA ARG A 85 10.51 1.39 13.31
C ARG A 85 10.02 -0.04 13.54
N GLY A 86 9.80 -0.80 12.45
CA GLY A 86 9.30 -2.16 12.49
C GLY A 86 7.79 -2.28 12.73
N ASN A 87 7.05 -1.17 12.70
CA ASN A 87 5.59 -1.24 12.79
C ASN A 87 5.02 -1.79 11.49
N VAL A 88 4.02 -2.67 11.64
CA VAL A 88 3.35 -3.29 10.51
C VAL A 88 2.12 -2.48 10.14
N TRP A 89 1.98 -2.21 8.86
CA TRP A 89 0.85 -1.55 8.26
C TRP A 89 0.10 -2.56 7.38
N ARG A 90 -1.22 -2.61 7.51
CA ARG A 90 -2.09 -3.49 6.72
C ARG A 90 -3.10 -2.65 5.96
N GLY A 91 -3.48 -3.12 4.78
CA GLY A 91 -4.50 -2.42 4.01
C GLY A 91 -5.00 -3.20 2.83
N PHE A 92 -5.83 -2.50 2.06
CA PHE A 92 -6.48 -3.01 0.86
C PHE A 92 -6.47 -1.94 -0.24
N ILE A 93 -6.85 -2.37 -1.44
CA ILE A 93 -6.96 -1.56 -2.64
C ILE A 93 -8.35 -1.84 -3.22
N ASP A 94 -9.10 -0.80 -3.54
CA ASP A 94 -10.45 -0.86 -4.14
C ASP A 94 -10.49 -0.15 -5.49
#